data_AF-A0A0S8DUU7-F1
#
_entry.id   AF-A0A0S8DUU7-F1
#
_cell.length_a   1.000
_cell.length_b   1.000
_cell.length_c   1.000
_cell.angle_alpha   90.00
_cell.angle_beta   90.00
_cell.angle_gamma   90.00
#
_symmetry.space_group_name_H-M   'P 1'
#
loop_
_entity.id
_entity.type
_entity.pdbx_description
1 polymer ?
#
loop_
_entity_poly.entity_id
_entity_poly.type
_entity_poly.pdbx_seq_one_letter_code
_entity_poly.pdbx_strand_id
1 'polypeptide(L)'
;IDFRTKEFLGEYEGKLYGTYLYEGACDKKRSERVLCKTTELIVSSNGNIYRCHSDLYANRKPMGNLLDPDFKIEDKFRECDYYGYCNPCDIKIKTNRFQQFGHTSVEIKRITA
;
A
#
# COMPACT_ATOMS: atom_id res chain seq x y z
N ILE A 1 -4.78 -29.94 -7.23
CA ILE A 1 -5.08 -28.72 -6.45
C ILE A 1 -3.76 -28.16 -5.96
N ASP A 2 -3.45 -26.90 -6.29
CA ASP A 2 -2.29 -26.17 -5.75
C ASP A 2 -2.73 -25.51 -4.43
N PHE A 3 -2.17 -25.97 -3.31
CA PHE A 3 -2.42 -25.39 -1.98
C PHE A 3 -1.19 -24.60 -1.55
N ARG A 4 -1.40 -23.32 -1.21
CA ARG A 4 -0.34 -22.43 -0.74
C ARG A 4 -0.73 -21.81 0.58
N THR A 5 0.21 -21.81 1.50
CA THR A 5 0.10 -21.02 2.73
C THR A 5 0.40 -19.56 2.43
N LYS A 6 -0.22 -18.67 3.21
CA LYS A 6 0.11 -17.24 3.24
C LYS A 6 0.65 -16.92 4.62
N GLU A 7 1.68 -16.09 4.68
CA GLU A 7 2.15 -15.56 5.96
C GLU A 7 1.03 -14.79 6.67
N PHE A 8 1.01 -14.93 8.00
CA PHE A 8 0.28 -14.01 8.85
C PHE A 8 0.97 -12.64 8.83
N LEU A 9 0.18 -11.58 8.72
CA LEU A 9 0.67 -10.20 8.58
C LEU A 9 0.08 -9.33 9.68
N GLY A 10 0.86 -8.38 10.14
CA GLY A 10 0.46 -7.44 11.17
C GLY A 10 0.93 -7.84 12.56
N GLU A 11 0.41 -7.16 13.55
CA GLU A 11 0.85 -7.30 14.94
C GLU A 11 -0.01 -8.32 15.67
N TYR A 12 0.65 -9.23 16.40
CA TYR A 12 0.02 -10.17 17.32
C TYR A 12 0.91 -10.29 18.55
N GLU A 13 0.32 -10.13 19.75
CA GLU A 13 1.04 -10.16 21.04
C GLU A 13 2.28 -9.24 21.08
N GLY A 14 2.16 -8.02 20.53
CA GLY A 14 3.25 -7.03 20.51
C GLY A 14 4.38 -7.32 19.52
N LYS A 15 4.26 -8.38 18.71
CA LYS A 15 5.21 -8.73 17.66
C LYS A 15 4.62 -8.48 16.28
N LEU A 16 5.37 -7.77 15.44
CA LEU A 16 5.04 -7.61 14.03
C LEU A 16 5.48 -8.86 13.24
N TYR A 17 4.52 -9.49 12.55
CA TYR A 17 4.73 -10.65 11.68
C TYR A 17 4.66 -10.24 10.21
N GLY A 18 5.32 -11.02 9.36
CA GLY A 18 5.33 -10.87 7.91
C GLY A 18 6.67 -10.39 7.35
N THR A 19 6.92 -10.73 6.10
CA THR A 19 8.11 -10.31 5.35
C THR A 19 7.81 -9.05 4.53
N TYR A 20 8.36 -7.91 4.93
CA TYR A 20 8.11 -6.60 4.33
C TYR A 20 9.34 -6.05 3.60
N LEU A 21 9.14 -5.39 2.47
CA LEU A 21 10.24 -4.80 1.69
C LEU A 21 10.78 -3.51 2.31
N TYR A 22 9.92 -2.74 2.98
CA TYR A 22 10.24 -1.41 3.48
C TYR A 22 10.25 -1.40 5.02
N GLU A 23 11.45 -1.25 5.59
CA GLU A 23 11.65 -1.26 7.03
C GLU A 23 10.91 -0.13 7.75
N GLY A 24 10.13 -0.48 8.77
CA GLY A 24 9.36 0.50 9.55
C GLY A 24 8.15 1.06 8.83
N ALA A 25 7.80 0.60 7.63
CA ALA A 25 6.65 1.15 6.87
C ALA A 25 5.28 0.84 7.50
N CYS A 26 5.17 -0.19 8.35
CA CYS A 26 3.92 -0.61 8.99
C CYS A 26 4.04 -0.84 10.51
N ASP A 27 5.13 -0.38 11.14
CA ASP A 27 5.37 -0.60 12.57
C ASP A 27 4.55 0.33 13.49
N LYS A 28 3.87 1.33 12.90
CA LYS A 28 3.03 2.33 13.56
C LYS A 28 3.76 3.19 14.60
N LYS A 29 5.09 3.30 14.52
CA LYS A 29 5.90 4.05 15.50
C LYS A 29 6.09 5.52 15.15
N ARG A 30 6.23 5.83 13.85
CA ARG A 30 6.44 7.20 13.37
C ARG A 30 5.81 7.40 12.00
N SER A 31 5.41 8.63 11.70
CA SER A 31 5.08 9.06 10.35
C SER A 31 6.29 9.71 9.67
N GLU A 32 6.49 9.44 8.39
CA GLU A 32 7.50 10.11 7.58
C GLU A 32 6.94 10.46 6.20
N ARG A 33 7.43 11.56 5.62
CA ARG A 33 7.10 11.94 4.25
C ARG A 33 7.97 11.17 3.25
N VAL A 34 7.32 10.48 2.33
CA VAL A 34 7.96 9.70 1.26
C VAL A 34 7.28 9.96 -0.07
N LEU A 35 7.92 9.54 -1.16
CA LEU A 35 7.28 9.37 -2.46
C LEU A 35 6.81 7.91 -2.59
N CYS A 36 5.53 7.71 -2.85
CA CYS A 36 4.91 6.39 -2.96
C CYS A 36 4.14 6.26 -4.28
N LYS A 37 4.20 5.09 -4.90
CA LYS A 37 3.48 4.76 -6.14
C LYS A 37 2.87 3.36 -6.02
N THR A 38 1.56 3.23 -6.21
CA THR A 38 0.86 1.94 -6.18
C THR A 38 0.83 1.30 -7.57
N THR A 39 0.86 -0.03 -7.64
CA THR A 39 0.58 -0.80 -8.86
C THR A 39 -0.89 -1.20 -8.98
N GLU A 40 -1.69 -0.95 -7.94
CA GLU A 40 -3.08 -1.36 -7.83
C GLU A 40 -4.04 -0.16 -7.95
N LEU A 41 -5.21 -0.40 -8.52
CA LEU A 41 -6.33 0.56 -8.50
C LEU A 41 -7.26 0.22 -7.33
N ILE A 42 -7.30 1.08 -6.32
CA ILE A 42 -8.12 0.88 -5.11
C ILE A 42 -9.38 1.75 -5.21
N VAL A 43 -10.54 1.11 -5.31
CA VAL A 43 -11.85 1.77 -5.46
C VAL A 43 -12.78 1.32 -4.34
N SER A 44 -13.42 2.26 -3.64
CA SER A 44 -14.47 1.97 -2.66
C SER A 44 -15.84 1.81 -3.32
N SER A 45 -16.81 1.32 -2.55
CA SER A 45 -18.19 1.07 -3.03
C SER A 45 -18.94 2.31 -3.54
N ASN A 46 -18.55 3.52 -3.11
CA ASN A 46 -19.11 4.79 -3.60
C ASN A 46 -18.33 5.37 -4.80
N GLY A 47 -17.42 4.60 -5.39
CA GLY A 47 -16.60 5.01 -6.53
C GLY A 47 -15.37 5.86 -6.17
N ASN A 48 -15.12 6.20 -4.90
CA ASN A 48 -13.90 6.94 -4.55
C ASN A 48 -12.65 6.10 -4.81
N ILE A 49 -11.64 6.73 -5.40
CA ILE A 49 -10.36 6.11 -5.75
C ILE A 49 -9.30 6.55 -4.75
N TYR A 50 -8.56 5.60 -4.19
CA TYR A 50 -7.56 5.83 -3.14
C TYR A 50 -6.15 5.47 -3.60
N ARG A 51 -5.13 6.10 -3.00
CA ARG A 51 -3.72 5.78 -3.27
C ARG A 51 -3.35 4.35 -2.86
N CYS A 52 -3.89 3.86 -1.74
CA CYS A 52 -3.62 2.52 -1.20
C CYS A 52 -4.70 2.08 -0.20
N HIS A 53 -4.61 0.86 0.32
CA HIS A 53 -5.58 0.36 1.31
C HIS A 53 -5.52 1.10 2.64
N SER A 54 -4.35 1.61 3.03
CA SER A 54 -4.22 2.39 4.27
C SER A 54 -5.06 3.67 4.20
N ASP A 55 -5.05 4.37 3.06
CA ASP A 55 -5.87 5.56 2.86
C ASP A 55 -7.36 5.24 2.88
N LEU A 56 -7.76 4.15 2.22
CA LEU A 56 -9.13 3.67 2.21
C LEU A 56 -9.62 3.37 3.63
N TYR A 57 -8.88 2.55 4.39
CA TYR A 57 -9.30 2.10 5.72
C TYR A 57 -9.26 3.20 6.78
N ALA A 58 -8.34 4.16 6.64
CA ALA A 58 -8.30 5.33 7.50
C ALA A 58 -9.21 6.48 7.03
N ASN A 59 -10.03 6.25 6.00
CA ASN A 59 -10.92 7.26 5.41
C ASN A 59 -10.21 8.58 5.09
N ARG A 60 -9.01 8.50 4.52
CA ARG A 60 -8.22 9.68 4.10
C ARG A 60 -8.80 10.26 2.81
N LYS A 61 -8.33 11.44 2.41
CA LYS A 61 -8.80 12.10 1.17
C LYS A 61 -8.59 11.19 -0.05
N PRO A 62 -9.64 10.85 -0.81
CA PRO A 62 -9.49 10.11 -2.06
C PRO A 62 -8.77 10.95 -3.12
N MET A 63 -8.13 10.27 -4.08
CA MET A 63 -7.48 10.90 -5.22
C MET A 63 -8.47 11.48 -6.23
N GLY A 64 -9.65 10.86 -6.31
CA GLY A 64 -10.71 11.20 -7.26
C GLY A 64 -11.87 10.22 -7.12
N ASN A 65 -12.78 10.23 -8.08
CA ASN A 65 -13.94 9.35 -8.12
C ASN A 65 -14.10 8.73 -9.51
N LEU A 66 -14.52 7.46 -9.57
CA LEU A 66 -14.74 6.71 -10.81
C LEU A 66 -15.82 7.30 -11.71
N LEU A 67 -16.77 8.05 -11.14
CA LEU A 67 -17.86 8.70 -11.86
C LEU A 67 -17.49 10.09 -12.39
N ASP A 68 -16.31 10.61 -12.05
CA ASP A 68 -15.81 11.87 -12.57
C ASP A 68 -15.19 11.64 -13.96
N PRO A 69 -15.82 12.15 -15.05
CA PRO A 69 -15.31 11.95 -16.41
C PRO A 69 -13.97 12.63 -16.67
N ASP A 70 -13.61 13.64 -15.87
CA ASP A 70 -12.35 14.37 -16.01
C ASP A 70 -11.21 13.75 -15.19
N PHE A 71 -11.52 12.82 -14.28
CA PHE A 71 -10.51 12.16 -13.47
C PHE A 71 -9.63 11.22 -14.30
N LYS A 72 -8.31 11.42 -14.24
CA LYS A 72 -7.32 10.58 -14.91
C LYS A 72 -6.43 9.88 -13.89
N ILE A 73 -6.33 8.56 -14.02
CA ILE A 73 -5.38 7.76 -13.26
C ILE A 73 -3.99 7.95 -13.88
N GLU A 74 -3.04 8.43 -13.07
CA GLU A 74 -1.64 8.61 -13.49
C GLU A 74 -0.72 7.66 -12.74
N ASP A 75 0.11 6.92 -13.47
CA ASP A 75 1.20 6.11 -12.89
C ASP A 75 2.39 7.02 -12.53
N LYS A 76 2.32 7.65 -11.37
CA LYS A 76 3.35 8.56 -10.85
C LYS A 76 3.55 8.42 -9.35
N PHE A 77 4.76 8.74 -8.91
CA PHE A 77 5.04 8.92 -7.49
C PHE A 77 4.24 10.09 -6.94
N ARG A 78 3.66 9.90 -5.75
CA ARG A 78 2.91 10.90 -5.01
C ARG A 78 3.48 11.03 -3.62
N GLU A 79 3.45 12.24 -3.08
CA GLU A 79 3.81 12.45 -1.67
C GLU A 79 2.84 11.70 -0.76
N CYS A 80 3.40 11.11 0.30
CA CYS A 80 2.67 10.43 1.35
C CYS A 80 3.32 10.75 2.69
N ASP A 81 2.57 11.37 3.60
CA ASP A 81 3.01 11.68 4.96
C ASP A 81 2.79 10.52 5.97
N TYR A 82 2.31 9.37 5.49
CA TYR A 82 1.85 8.26 6.35
C TYR A 82 2.75 7.02 6.29
N TYR A 83 4.00 7.17 5.83
CA TYR A 83 4.97 6.08 5.96
C TYR A 83 5.11 5.70 7.43
N GLY A 84 5.02 4.41 7.77
CA GLY A 84 4.89 3.92 9.15
C GLY A 84 3.50 3.37 9.47
N TYR A 85 2.50 3.80 8.71
CA TYR A 85 1.12 3.35 8.83
C TYR A 85 0.62 2.69 7.53
N CYS A 86 1.52 2.12 6.73
CA CYS A 86 1.17 1.41 5.52
C CYS A 86 0.33 0.16 5.81
N ASN A 87 -0.48 -0.26 4.84
CA ASN A 87 -1.20 -1.52 4.95
C ASN A 87 -0.22 -2.70 4.76
N PRO A 88 -0.19 -3.70 5.65
CA PRO A 88 0.74 -4.84 5.55
C PRO A 88 0.67 -5.59 4.22
N CYS A 89 -0.52 -5.73 3.62
CA CYS A 89 -0.69 -6.44 2.35
C CYS A 89 -0.13 -5.69 1.14
N ASP A 90 0.03 -4.38 1.24
CA ASP A 90 0.55 -3.53 0.15
C ASP A 90 2.08 -3.61 0.10
N ILE A 91 2.74 -3.68 1.27
CA ILE A 91 4.22 -3.64 1.41
C ILE A 91 4.87 -5.02 1.64
N LYS A 92 4.10 -6.09 1.81
CA LYS A 92 4.65 -7.45 1.92
C LYS A 92 5.30 -7.87 0.61
N ILE A 93 6.38 -8.64 0.72
CA ILE A 93 6.95 -9.35 -0.41
C ILE A 93 5.99 -10.49 -0.77
N LYS A 94 5.48 -10.47 -1.99
CA LYS A 94 4.51 -11.43 -2.51
C LYS A 94 4.81 -11.78 -3.95
N THR A 95 4.05 -12.73 -4.45
CA THR A 95 4.06 -13.11 -5.85
C THR A 95 3.21 -12.14 -6.67
N ASN A 96 3.67 -11.74 -7.86
CA ASN A 96 2.89 -10.95 -8.79
C ASN A 96 1.83 -11.80 -9.53
N ARG A 97 1.04 -11.16 -10.42
CA ARG A 97 0.00 -11.84 -11.22
C ARG A 97 0.52 -12.95 -12.15
N PHE A 98 1.83 -12.95 -12.45
CA PHE A 98 2.50 -13.94 -13.30
C PHE A 98 3.20 -15.04 -12.49
N GLN A 99 2.88 -15.16 -11.19
CA GLN A 99 3.48 -16.15 -10.31
C GLN A 99 4.98 -15.95 -10.02
N GLN A 100 5.52 -14.74 -10.21
CA GLN A 100 6.93 -14.42 -9.89
C GLN A 100 7.04 -13.81 -8.49
N PHE A 101 7.92 -14.36 -7.64
CA PHE A 101 8.18 -13.87 -6.28
C PHE A 101 9.06 -12.61 -6.28
N GLY A 102 8.95 -11.78 -5.23
CA GLY A 102 9.74 -10.55 -5.07
C GLY A 102 8.97 -9.25 -5.37
N HIS A 103 7.65 -9.31 -5.53
CA HIS A 103 6.81 -8.16 -5.84
C HIS A 103 6.19 -7.55 -4.57
N THR A 104 5.96 -6.24 -4.59
CA THR A 104 5.12 -5.52 -3.62
C THR A 104 4.15 -4.63 -4.40
N SER A 105 2.99 -4.30 -3.83
CA SER A 105 1.98 -3.49 -4.54
C SER A 105 2.31 -1.99 -4.56
N VAL A 106 3.41 -1.59 -3.94
CA VAL A 106 3.84 -0.19 -3.87
C VAL A 106 5.35 -0.07 -4.07
N GLU A 107 5.77 0.98 -4.76
CA GLU A 107 7.16 1.43 -4.78
C GLU A 107 7.28 2.68 -3.90
N ILE A 108 8.19 2.64 -2.93
CA ILE A 108 8.42 3.74 -1.98
C ILE A 108 9.86 4.26 -2.11
N LYS A 109 10.00 5.58 -2.21
CA LYS A 109 11.28 6.31 -2.27
C LYS A 109 11.33 7.35 -1.15
N ARG A 110 12.47 7.45 -0.48
CA ARG A 110 12.75 8.52 0.48
C ARG A 110 12.88 9.85 -0.26
N ILE A 111 12.42 10.93 0.36
CA ILE A 111 12.71 12.28 -0.12
C ILE A 111 14.08 12.65 0.46
N THR A 112 15.09 12.70 -0.39
CA THR A 112 16.39 13.27 -0.03
C THR A 112 16.25 14.80 0.09
N ALA A 113 16.77 15.35 1.19
CA ALA A 113 16.95 16.79 1.36
C ALA A 113 17.99 17.35 0.39
#